data_AF-A0A0D3JFZ8-F1
#
_entry.id   AF-A0A0D3JFZ8-F1
#
_cell.length_a   1.000
_cell.length_b   1.000
_cell.length_c   1.000
_cell.angle_alpha   90.00
_cell.angle_beta   90.00
_cell.angle_gamma   90.00
#
_symmetry.space_group_name_H-M   'P 1'
#
loop_
_entity.id
_entity.type
_entity.pdbx_description
1 polymer ?
#
loop_
_entity_poly.entity_id
_entity_poly.type
_entity_poly.pdbx_seq_one_letter_code
_entity_poly.pdbx_strand_id
1 'polypeptide(L)'
;MSLFRAKEWWSASVGEADEVITAAVGNFDNEPEPALLKLATGSLSGKLRVYRPRQRGYSLEDLLLEAALELPVLQLAAGRLTADSTKLTLAVLHPRALSVYRLVGSGGGSDDGPSYHALECIFSHALERPSYNLLVGTASGSGDFACVQSMD
;
A
#
# COMPACT_ATOMS: atom_id res chain seq x y z
N MET A 1 -24.22 -4.88 -26.55
CA MET A 1 -24.42 -3.69 -25.70
C MET A 1 -24.48 -4.17 -24.26
N SER A 2 -23.44 -3.93 -23.44
CA SER A 2 -23.45 -4.34 -22.03
C SER A 2 -24.39 -3.41 -21.25
N LEU A 3 -25.35 -3.99 -20.52
CA LEU A 3 -26.32 -3.24 -19.70
C LEU A 3 -25.64 -2.50 -18.53
N PHE A 4 -24.46 -2.97 -18.11
CA PHE A 4 -23.65 -2.38 -17.06
C PHE A 4 -22.30 -1.96 -17.64
N ARG A 5 -21.97 -0.67 -17.50
CA ARG A 5 -20.69 -0.11 -17.90
C ARG A 5 -20.05 0.58 -16.71
N ALA A 6 -18.82 0.20 -16.39
CA ALA A 6 -18.00 0.94 -15.43
C ALA A 6 -17.80 2.37 -15.96
N LYS A 7 -18.19 3.37 -15.17
CA LYS A 7 -17.82 4.76 -15.46
C LYS A 7 -16.47 5.00 -14.85
N GLU A 8 -15.46 5.07 -15.70
CA GLU A 8 -14.11 5.41 -15.28
C GLU A 8 -14.13 6.81 -14.65
N TRP A 9 -13.64 6.89 -13.42
CA TRP A 9 -13.47 8.14 -12.68
C TRP A 9 -12.01 8.57 -12.67
N TRP A 10 -11.11 7.61 -12.47
CA TRP A 10 -9.67 7.81 -12.42
C TRP A 10 -8.98 6.54 -12.89
N SER A 11 -7.88 6.69 -13.63
CA SER A 11 -7.05 5.61 -14.11
C SER A 11 -5.62 6.14 -14.25
N ALA A 12 -4.62 5.33 -13.89
CA ALA A 12 -3.22 5.64 -14.09
C ALA A 12 -2.55 4.50 -14.86
N SER A 13 -1.71 4.85 -15.83
CA SER A 13 -0.88 3.87 -16.52
C SER A 13 0.40 3.65 -15.72
N VAL A 14 0.64 2.39 -15.37
CA VAL A 14 1.90 1.94 -14.81
C VAL A 14 2.72 1.46 -16.02
N GLY A 15 3.93 2.02 -16.22
CA GLY A 15 4.67 1.92 -17.48
C GLY A 15 4.78 0.50 -18.07
N GLU A 16 4.95 0.40 -19.40
CA GLU A 16 4.70 -0.80 -20.22
C GLU A 16 5.36 -2.13 -19.75
N ALA A 17 6.45 -2.08 -18.98
CA ALA A 17 7.17 -3.27 -18.52
C ALA A 17 6.85 -3.67 -17.07
N ASP A 18 5.95 -2.97 -16.39
CA ASP A 18 5.74 -3.12 -14.96
C ASP A 18 4.33 -3.64 -14.65
N GLU A 19 4.24 -4.91 -14.28
CA GLU A 19 2.97 -5.57 -13.98
C GLU A 19 2.53 -5.31 -12.54
N VAL A 20 1.38 -4.66 -12.37
CA VAL A 20 0.75 -4.51 -11.06
C VAL A 20 0.05 -5.82 -10.70
N ILE A 21 0.57 -6.51 -9.68
CA ILE A 21 0.02 -7.79 -9.22
C ILE A 21 -0.92 -7.61 -8.03
N THR A 22 -0.73 -6.56 -7.24
CA THR A 22 -1.49 -6.36 -6.00
C THR A 22 -1.80 -4.90 -5.75
N ALA A 23 -2.92 -4.65 -5.08
CA ALA A 23 -3.34 -3.34 -4.65
C ALA A 23 -3.98 -3.39 -3.26
N ALA A 24 -3.79 -2.34 -2.48
CA ALA A 24 -4.42 -2.16 -1.18
C ALA A 24 -4.95 -0.73 -1.06
N VAL A 25 -6.10 -0.55 -0.39
CA VAL A 25 -6.71 0.76 -0.19
C VAL A 25 -6.74 1.07 1.30
N GLY A 26 -6.29 2.25 1.70
CA GLY A 26 -6.22 2.64 3.11
C GLY A 26 -5.77 4.08 3.34
N ASN A 27 -5.98 4.57 4.57
CA ASN A 27 -5.46 5.85 5.04
C ASN A 27 -4.01 5.68 5.54
N PHE A 28 -3.07 5.37 4.64
CA PHE A 28 -1.70 4.95 4.99
C PHE A 28 -0.84 6.06 5.62
N ASP A 29 -1.16 7.32 5.36
CA ASP A 29 -0.56 8.53 5.96
C ASP A 29 -1.26 8.94 7.27
N ASN A 30 -2.35 8.25 7.66
CA ASN A 30 -3.10 8.49 8.89
C ASN A 30 -3.58 9.94 9.05
N GLU A 31 -4.03 10.58 7.96
CA GLU A 31 -4.64 11.91 8.01
C GLU A 31 -5.87 11.94 8.93
N PRO A 32 -6.14 13.05 9.63
CA PRO A 32 -7.35 13.21 10.43
C PRO A 32 -8.61 13.24 9.56
N GLU A 33 -9.75 12.89 10.14
CA GLU A 33 -11.02 12.83 9.41
C GLU A 33 -11.53 14.25 9.02
N PRO A 34 -12.13 14.42 7.82
CA PRO A 34 -12.39 13.41 6.79
C PRO A 34 -11.16 13.10 5.92
N ALA A 35 -10.64 11.88 6.06
CA ALA A 35 -9.44 11.44 5.34
C ALA A 35 -9.81 10.79 4.00
N LEU A 36 -9.10 11.18 2.94
CA LEU A 36 -9.19 10.47 1.67
C LEU A 36 -8.42 9.15 1.76
N LEU A 37 -8.98 8.09 1.18
CA LEU A 37 -8.28 6.82 1.05
C LEU A 37 -7.22 6.92 -0.06
N LYS A 38 -6.12 6.21 0.15
CA LYS A 38 -5.02 6.11 -0.81
C LYS A 38 -4.99 4.70 -1.39
N LEU A 39 -4.56 4.59 -2.64
CA LEU A 39 -4.40 3.35 -3.38
C LEU A 39 -2.92 3.00 -3.43
N ALA A 40 -2.51 1.96 -2.70
CA ALA A 40 -1.18 1.38 -2.83
C ALA A 40 -1.20 0.29 -3.91
N THR A 41 -0.15 0.21 -4.72
CA THR A 41 0.03 -0.80 -5.78
C THR A 41 1.43 -1.39 -5.70
N GLY A 42 1.54 -2.70 -5.91
CA GLY A 42 2.79 -3.44 -5.83
C GLY A 42 3.05 -4.26 -7.09
N SER A 43 4.32 -4.33 -7.46
CA SER A 43 4.82 -5.09 -8.60
C SER A 43 5.84 -6.15 -8.20
N LEU A 44 5.96 -7.20 -9.01
CA LEU A 44 7.02 -8.21 -8.87
C LEU A 44 8.41 -7.66 -9.13
N SER A 45 8.53 -6.50 -9.78
CA SER A 45 9.80 -5.77 -9.94
C SER A 45 10.27 -5.11 -8.64
N GLY A 46 9.49 -5.18 -7.57
CA GLY A 46 9.77 -4.52 -6.29
C GLY A 46 9.29 -3.08 -6.22
N LYS A 47 8.62 -2.56 -7.27
CA LYS A 47 8.08 -1.21 -7.25
C LYS A 47 6.80 -1.12 -6.40
N LEU A 48 6.81 -0.19 -5.46
CA LEU A 48 5.67 0.19 -4.62
C LEU A 48 5.28 1.63 -4.95
N ARG A 49 4.00 1.84 -5.26
CA ARG A 49 3.46 3.18 -5.53
C ARG A 49 2.23 3.42 -4.68
N VAL A 50 2.08 4.64 -4.17
CA VAL A 50 0.89 5.06 -3.44
C VAL A 50 0.28 6.27 -4.13
N TYR A 51 -0.99 6.15 -4.49
CA TYR A 51 -1.76 7.17 -5.17
C TYR A 51 -2.84 7.76 -4.25
N ARG A 52 -3.15 9.03 -4.44
CA ARG A 52 -4.29 9.73 -3.84
C ARG A 52 -5.13 10.37 -4.96
N PRO A 53 -6.08 9.62 -5.54
CA PRO A 53 -6.98 10.17 -6.55
C PRO A 53 -7.85 11.28 -5.96
N ARG A 54 -7.58 12.55 -6.29
CA ARG A 54 -8.36 13.71 -5.77
C ARG A 54 -9.46 14.17 -6.72
N GLN A 55 -9.24 14.02 -8.03
CA GLN A 55 -10.14 14.49 -9.08
C GLN A 55 -10.30 13.47 -10.19
N ARG A 56 -11.13 13.78 -11.19
CA ARG A 56 -11.27 12.92 -12.37
C ARG A 56 -10.02 12.97 -13.22
N GLY A 57 -9.59 11.80 -13.67
CA GLY A 57 -8.36 11.66 -14.46
C GLY A 57 -7.10 11.78 -13.60
N TYR A 58 -6.00 11.24 -14.13
CA TYR A 58 -4.73 11.18 -13.43
C TYR A 58 -3.95 12.49 -13.54
N SER A 59 -3.44 12.97 -12.40
CA SER A 59 -2.42 14.00 -12.29
C SER A 59 -1.15 13.42 -11.66
N LEU A 60 0.02 13.96 -12.02
CA LEU A 60 1.30 13.58 -11.39
C LEU A 60 1.28 13.75 -9.87
N GLU A 61 0.55 14.76 -9.38
CA GLU A 61 0.39 15.01 -7.95
C GLU A 61 -0.46 13.95 -7.23
N ASP A 62 -1.18 13.11 -7.96
CA ASP A 62 -1.88 11.98 -7.35
C ASP A 62 -0.87 10.91 -6.89
N LEU A 63 0.36 10.88 -7.41
CA LEU A 63 1.41 9.96 -6.95
C LEU A 63 2.11 10.53 -5.71
N LEU A 64 1.79 9.98 -4.53
CA LEU A 64 2.36 10.44 -3.25
C LEU A 64 3.73 9.85 -2.94
N LEU A 65 3.97 8.63 -3.41
CA LEU A 65 5.17 7.85 -3.16
C LEU A 65 5.41 6.92 -4.34
N GLU A 66 6.66 6.86 -4.80
CA GLU A 66 7.19 5.77 -5.59
C GLU A 66 8.49 5.30 -4.93
N ALA A 67 8.54 4.02 -4.56
CA ALA A 67 9.70 3.39 -3.94
C ALA A 67 10.06 2.11 -4.69
N ALA A 68 11.36 1.90 -4.92
CA ALA A 68 11.90 0.64 -5.41
C ALA A 68 12.37 -0.18 -4.21
N LEU A 69 11.63 -1.24 -3.90
CA LEU A 69 12.03 -2.25 -2.92
C LEU A 69 12.96 -3.25 -3.60
N GLU A 70 13.95 -3.75 -2.86
CA GLU A 70 14.94 -4.72 -3.39
C GLU A 70 14.35 -6.12 -3.65
N LEU A 71 13.13 -6.37 -3.17
CA LEU A 71 12.46 -7.67 -3.23
C LEU A 71 11.10 -7.57 -3.95
N PRO A 72 10.69 -8.62 -4.69
CA PRO A 72 9.38 -8.69 -5.32
C PRO A 72 8.23 -8.48 -4.34
N VAL A 73 7.20 -7.73 -4.73
CA VAL A 73 5.99 -7.54 -3.93
C VAL A 73 4.94 -8.57 -4.37
N LEU A 74 4.65 -9.54 -3.51
CA LEU A 74 3.63 -10.56 -3.77
C LEU A 74 2.23 -10.06 -3.41
N GLN A 75 2.10 -9.41 -2.25
CA GLN A 75 0.81 -8.90 -1.77
C GLN A 75 0.99 -7.66 -0.90
N LEU A 76 0.06 -6.72 -1.04
CA LEU A 76 -0.10 -5.58 -0.14
C LEU A 76 -1.32 -5.78 0.76
N ALA A 77 -1.22 -5.34 2.02
CA ALA A 77 -2.34 -5.32 2.93
C ALA A 77 -2.29 -4.08 3.84
N ALA A 78 -3.46 -3.52 4.14
CA ALA A 78 -3.59 -2.47 5.14
C ALA A 78 -3.97 -3.08 6.49
N GLY A 79 -3.34 -2.63 7.58
CA GLY A 79 -3.71 -3.08 8.92
C GLY A 79 -2.97 -2.36 10.04
N ARG A 80 -3.46 -2.52 11.27
CA ARG A 80 -2.88 -2.01 12.51
C ARG A 80 -1.92 -3.04 13.10
N LEU A 81 -0.77 -3.22 12.42
CA LEU A 81 0.22 -4.27 12.72
C LEU A 81 1.30 -3.82 13.73
N THR A 82 1.17 -2.63 14.29
CA THR A 82 2.07 -2.09 15.32
C THR A 82 1.46 -2.20 16.71
N ALA A 83 2.32 -2.26 17.73
CA ALA A 83 1.89 -2.24 19.13
C ALA A 83 0.97 -1.04 19.44
N ASP A 84 1.25 0.11 18.83
CA ASP A 84 0.31 1.22 18.73
C ASP A 84 -0.79 0.87 17.73
N SER A 85 -1.81 0.13 18.18
CA SER A 85 -2.93 -0.36 17.34
C SER A 85 -3.83 0.76 16.78
N THR A 86 -3.46 2.02 16.92
CA THR A 86 -4.26 3.19 16.54
C THR A 86 -3.97 3.67 15.12
N LYS A 87 -2.79 3.37 14.57
CA LYS A 87 -2.37 3.80 13.23
C LYS A 87 -2.43 2.66 12.23
N LEU A 88 -2.94 2.95 11.04
CA LEU A 88 -2.91 2.05 9.91
C LEU A 88 -1.50 2.01 9.31
N THR A 89 -1.04 0.82 8.99
CA THR A 89 0.26 0.53 8.39
C THR A 89 0.07 -0.25 7.09
N LEU A 90 1.11 -0.25 6.26
CA LEU A 90 1.15 -0.98 5.01
C LEU A 90 2.03 -2.23 5.17
N ALA A 91 1.43 -3.40 5.12
CA ALA A 91 2.14 -4.67 5.07
C ALA A 91 2.49 -5.01 3.62
N VAL A 92 3.74 -5.40 3.39
CA VAL A 92 4.27 -5.84 2.10
C VAL A 92 4.80 -7.25 2.28
N LEU A 93 4.17 -8.20 1.58
CA LEU A 93 4.63 -9.57 1.53
C LEU A 93 5.64 -9.75 0.40
N HIS A 94 6.82 -10.22 0.76
CA HIS A 94 7.88 -10.65 -0.15
C HIS A 94 8.02 -12.17 -0.08
N PRO A 95 8.68 -12.83 -1.05
CA PRO A 95 8.80 -14.30 -1.07
C PRO A 95 9.36 -14.93 0.21
N ARG A 96 10.24 -14.22 0.93
CA ARG A 96 10.86 -14.70 2.17
C ARG A 96 10.86 -13.67 3.30
N ALA A 97 10.00 -12.65 3.22
CA ALA A 97 9.91 -11.63 4.26
C ALA A 97 8.53 -11.00 4.30
N LEU A 98 8.08 -10.62 5.50
CA LEU A 98 6.95 -9.73 5.70
C LEU A 98 7.49 -8.42 6.26
N SER A 99 7.34 -7.33 5.52
CA SER A 99 7.81 -6.00 5.93
C SER A 99 6.63 -5.07 6.15
N VAL A 100 6.63 -4.35 7.28
CA VAL A 100 5.58 -3.41 7.64
C VAL A 100 6.13 -2.00 7.57
N TYR A 101 5.46 -1.15 6.81
CA TYR A 101 5.87 0.21 6.53
C TYR A 101 4.84 1.23 7.01
N ARG A 102 5.34 2.45 7.27
CA ARG A 102 4.53 3.66 7.44
C ARG A 102 4.91 4.70 6.38
N LEU A 103 3.93 5.48 5.96
CA LEU A 103 4.17 6.68 5.17
C LEU A 103 4.44 7.85 6.12
N VAL A 104 5.53 8.56 5.90
CA VAL A 104 5.88 9.77 6.64
C VAL A 104 5.82 10.94 5.68
N GLY A 105 4.95 11.91 5.97
CA GLY A 105 4.88 13.14 5.18
C GLY A 105 6.18 13.93 5.32
N SER A 106 6.79 14.30 4.19
CA SER A 106 7.89 15.26 4.17
C SER A 106 7.27 16.64 4.41
N GLY A 107 7.33 17.14 5.65
CA GLY A 107 6.73 18.43 6.02
C GLY A 107 7.25 19.57 5.14
N GLY A 108 6.40 20.07 4.23
CA GLY A 108 6.77 21.14 3.30
C GLY A 108 5.70 21.58 2.29
N GLY A 109 4.59 20.86 2.15
CA GLY A 109 3.49 21.25 1.28
C GLY A 109 2.42 22.06 2.02
N SER A 110 2.21 23.32 1.63
CA SER A 110 0.91 23.98 1.77
C SER A 110 -0.18 23.14 1.09
N ASP A 111 -1.45 23.33 1.47
CA ASP A 111 -2.68 22.60 1.05
C ASP A 111 -2.87 22.31 -0.46
N ASP A 112 -2.00 22.83 -1.33
CA ASP A 112 -2.10 22.77 -2.79
C ASP A 112 -0.77 22.35 -3.49
N GLY A 113 0.23 21.87 -2.74
CA GLY A 113 1.52 21.40 -3.27
C GLY A 113 1.64 19.86 -3.33
N PRO A 114 2.57 19.32 -4.15
CA PRO A 114 2.81 17.88 -4.19
C PRO A 114 3.41 17.40 -2.85
N SER A 115 2.60 16.70 -2.06
CA SER A 115 3.02 16.09 -0.79
C SER A 115 3.79 14.80 -1.06
N TYR A 116 5.11 14.89 -1.16
CA TYR A 116 5.98 13.72 -1.22
C TYR A 116 6.04 13.02 0.14
N HIS A 117 5.75 11.73 0.16
CA HIS A 117 5.87 10.90 1.35
C HIS A 117 7.14 10.06 1.28
N ALA A 118 7.81 9.89 2.41
CA ALA A 118 8.87 8.91 2.58
C ALA A 118 8.26 7.59 3.07
N LEU A 119 8.83 6.47 2.61
CA LEU A 119 8.48 5.15 3.09
C LEU A 119 9.46 4.75 4.20
N GLU A 120 8.94 4.50 5.40
CA GLU A 120 9.75 4.06 6.53
C GLU A 120 9.38 2.62 6.92
N CYS A 121 10.39 1.74 6.97
CA CYS A 121 10.23 0.37 7.45
C CYS A 121 10.19 0.35 8.97
N ILE A 122 9.06 -0.08 9.54
CA ILE A 122 8.88 -0.21 10.99
C ILE A 122 9.58 -1.48 11.47
N PHE A 123 9.31 -2.59 10.80
CA PHE A 123 9.98 -3.86 11.02
C PHE A 123 9.89 -4.74 9.78
N SER A 124 10.82 -5.68 9.68
CA SER A 124 10.79 -6.74 8.68
C SER A 124 11.04 -8.07 9.36
N HIS A 125 10.17 -9.05 9.08
CA HIS A 125 10.26 -10.40 9.61
C HIS A 125 10.65 -11.36 8.49
N ALA A 126 11.80 -12.03 8.62
CA ALA A 126 12.24 -13.04 7.67
C ALA A 126 11.40 -14.32 7.84
N LEU A 127 10.95 -14.89 6.73
CA LEU A 127 10.16 -16.12 6.69
C LEU A 127 11.07 -17.33 6.43
N GLU A 128 10.86 -18.39 7.21
CA GLU A 128 11.59 -19.65 7.03
C GLU A 128 11.19 -20.38 5.73
N ARG A 129 9.91 -20.26 5.35
CA ARG A 129 9.31 -20.88 4.17
C ARG A 129 8.92 -19.82 3.13
N PRO A 130 8.92 -20.16 1.83
CA PRO A 130 8.42 -19.25 0.80
C PRO A 130 6.93 -18.98 1.00
N SER A 131 6.54 -17.70 0.97
CA SER A 131 5.15 -17.28 1.15
C SER A 131 4.34 -17.30 -0.14
N TYR A 132 3.05 -17.62 -0.03
CA TYR A 132 2.08 -17.53 -1.12
C TYR A 132 1.19 -16.29 -1.01
N ASN A 133 0.49 -16.13 0.12
CA ASN A 133 -0.42 -15.01 0.35
C ASN A 133 -0.42 -14.57 1.83
N LEU A 134 -1.09 -13.45 2.10
CA LEU A 134 -1.21 -12.82 3.40
C LEU A 134 -2.69 -12.52 3.70
N LEU A 135 -3.12 -12.80 4.92
CA LEU A 135 -4.36 -12.31 5.49
C LEU A 135 -4.03 -11.38 6.65
N VAL A 136 -4.65 -10.20 6.67
CA VAL A 136 -4.56 -9.27 7.80
C VAL A 136 -5.94 -9.06 8.39
N GLY A 137 -6.05 -9.16 9.70
CA GLY A 137 -7.29 -8.89 10.42
C GLY A 137 -7.18 -9.14 11.92
N THR A 138 -8.22 -8.76 12.64
CA THR A 138 -8.27 -8.98 14.09
C THR A 138 -8.64 -10.43 14.40
N ALA A 139 -7.82 -11.10 15.22
CA ALA A 139 -8.09 -12.47 15.68
C ALA A 139 -8.95 -12.47 16.96
N SER A 140 -8.62 -11.60 17.91
CA SER A 140 -9.38 -11.33 19.14
C SER A 140 -8.69 -10.19 19.91
N GLY A 141 -9.35 -9.04 20.12
CA GLY A 141 -8.82 -7.93 20.93
C GLY A 141 -8.43 -6.68 20.13
N SER A 142 -7.52 -5.86 20.68
CA SER A 142 -7.02 -4.64 20.05
C SER A 142 -5.79 -4.92 19.18
N GLY A 143 -5.88 -4.57 17.88
CA GLY A 143 -4.81 -4.74 16.90
C GLY A 143 -5.12 -5.78 15.83
N ASP A 144 -4.42 -5.68 14.70
CA ASP A 144 -4.51 -6.63 13.61
C ASP A 144 -3.34 -7.61 13.66
N PHE A 145 -3.61 -8.85 13.27
CA PHE A 145 -2.62 -9.89 13.09
C PHE A 145 -2.44 -10.18 11.61
N ALA A 146 -1.23 -10.59 11.25
CA ALA A 146 -0.88 -11.05 9.91
C ALA A 146 -0.73 -12.59 9.94
N CYS A 147 -1.47 -13.27 9.08
CA CYS A 147 -1.33 -14.71 8.83
C CYS A 147 -0.78 -14.92 7.42
N VAL A 148 0.38 -15.56 7.30
CA VAL A 148 1.02 -15.83 6.02
C VAL A 148 0.83 -17.30 5.68
N GLN A 149 0.23 -17.58 4.52
CA GLN A 149 0.19 -18.94 3.98
C GLN A 149 1.50 -19.20 3.23
N SER A 150 2.19 -20.30 3.52
CA SER A 150 3.34 -20.74 2.74
C SER A 150 2.93 -21.45 1.44
N MET A 151 3.89 -21.69 0.56
CA MET A 151 3.66 -22.40 -0.71
C MET A 151 3.46 -23.91 -0.55
N ASP A 152 3.83 -24.47 0.60
CA ASP A 152 3.91 -25.91 0.88
C ASP A 152 2.79 -26.44 1.80
#